data_AF-A0A2V9CSD9-F1
#
_entry.id   AF-A0A2V9CSD9-F1
#
_cell.length_a   1.000
_cell.length_b   1.000
_cell.length_c   1.000
_cell.angle_alpha   90.00
_cell.angle_beta   90.00
_cell.angle_gamma   90.00
#
_symmetry.space_group_name_H-M   'P 1'
#
loop_
_entity.id
_entity.type
_entity.pdbx_description
1 polymer ?
#
loop_
_entity_poly.entity_id
_entity_poly.type
_entity_poly.pdbx_seq_one_letter_code
_entity_poly.pdbx_strand_id
1 'polypeptide(L)' 'MTIAEEEGISLQLCGHTHGGQFPPASWIASRVYGRYVHGLHRFGKLLVFTNWGAGTWGPPLRVGTNPEIVLLTFEEF' A
#
# COMPACT_ATOMS: atom_id res chain seq x y z
N MET A 1 -9.77 7.81 3.06
CA MET A 1 -8.92 8.78 2.34
C MET A 1 -9.55 10.17 2.40
N THR A 2 -10.85 10.32 2.14
CA THR A 2 -11.58 11.61 2.20
C THR A 2 -11.35 12.39 3.50
N ILE A 3 -11.60 11.78 4.67
CA ILE A 3 -11.38 12.47 5.97
C ILE A 3 -9.94 12.97 6.12
N ALA A 4 -8.94 12.14 5.78
CA ALA A 4 -7.53 12.54 5.89
C ALA A 4 -7.19 13.72 4.96
N GLU A 5 -7.77 13.74 3.77
CA GLU A 5 -7.57 14.82 2.81
C GLU A 5 -8.26 16.12 3.24
N GLU A 6 -9.49 16.03 3.76
CA GLU A 6 -10.27 17.17 4.29
C GLU A 6 -9.59 17.80 5.52
N GLU A 7 -8.99 16.98 6.38
CA GLU A 7 -8.20 17.44 7.55
C GLU A 7 -6.79 17.94 7.18
N GLY A 8 -6.47 18.01 5.88
CA GLY A 8 -5.20 18.57 5.41
C GLY A 8 -3.97 17.71 5.69
N ILE A 9 -4.13 16.40 5.88
CA ILE A 9 -3.00 15.47 6.06
C ILE A 9 -2.20 15.36 4.76
N SER A 10 -0.88 15.49 4.85
CA SER A 10 0.01 15.47 3.70
C SER A 10 0.33 14.06 3.19
N LEU A 11 0.37 13.05 4.08
CA LEU A 11 0.76 11.67 3.76
C LEU A 11 0.02 10.65 4.62
N GLN A 12 -0.56 9.63 3.97
CA GLN A 12 -1.16 8.46 4.61
C GLN A 12 -0.36 7.21 4.23
N LEU A 13 0.08 6.45 5.24
CA LEU A 13 0.77 5.18 5.07
C LEU A 13 -0.19 4.01 5.30
N CYS A 14 -0.16 3.02 4.41
CA CYS A 14 -1.06 1.88 4.37
C CYS A 14 -0.29 0.58 4.14
N GLY A 15 -0.93 -0.53 4.47
CA GLY A 15 -0.36 -1.87 4.26
C GLY A 15 -1.46 -2.93 4.27
N HIS A 16 -1.36 -3.89 5.19
CA HIS A 16 -2.35 -4.92 5.50
C HIS A 16 -2.53 -6.06 4.47
N THR A 17 -2.61 -5.79 3.16
CA THR A 17 -3.01 -6.84 2.20
C THR A 17 -1.88 -7.79 1.80
N HIS A 18 -0.62 -7.39 2.01
CA HIS A 18 0.56 -8.03 1.44
C HIS A 18 0.50 -8.26 -0.08
N GLY A 19 -0.28 -7.41 -0.79
CA GLY A 19 -0.57 -7.59 -2.21
C GLY A 19 -1.39 -8.85 -2.52
N GLY A 20 -2.04 -9.44 -1.52
CA GLY A 20 -2.75 -10.73 -1.60
C GLY A 20 -1.83 -11.95 -1.51
N GLN A 21 -0.51 -11.77 -1.39
CA GLN A 21 0.55 -12.80 -1.33
C GLN A 21 0.69 -13.73 -2.54
N PHE A 22 -0.39 -14.33 -3.02
CA PHE A 22 -0.41 -15.31 -4.13
C PHE A 22 -1.79 -15.35 -4.82
N PRO A 23 -1.88 -15.84 -6.06
CA PRO A 23 -3.16 -16.01 -6.75
C PRO A 23 -4.06 -17.04 -6.04
N PRO A 24 -5.39 -16.85 -6.02
CA PRO A 24 -6.14 -15.75 -6.66
C PRO A 24 -6.26 -14.48 -5.79
N ALA A 25 -5.79 -14.50 -4.54
CA ALA A 25 -5.95 -13.38 -3.61
C ALA A 25 -5.25 -12.10 -4.11
N SER A 26 -4.10 -12.22 -4.79
CA SER A 26 -3.43 -11.08 -5.41
C SER A 26 -4.28 -10.38 -6.47
N TRP A 27 -5.03 -11.14 -7.27
CA TRP A 27 -5.95 -10.60 -8.26
C TRP A 27 -7.17 -9.92 -7.62
N ILE A 28 -7.74 -10.54 -6.57
CA ILE A 28 -8.84 -9.95 -5.81
C ILE A 28 -8.41 -8.62 -5.18
N ALA A 29 -7.23 -8.59 -4.55
CA ALA A 29 -6.69 -7.37 -3.95
C ALA A 29 -6.51 -6.26 -5.00
N SER A 30 -5.93 -6.57 -6.16
CA SER A 30 -5.77 -5.60 -7.25
C SER A 30 -7.11 -5.06 -7.76
N ARG A 31 -8.14 -5.91 -7.88
CA ARG A 31 -9.50 -5.52 -8.30
C ARG A 31 -10.19 -4.62 -7.27
N VAL A 32 -10.08 -4.95 -5.98
CA VAL A 32 -10.78 -4.23 -4.89
C VAL A 32 -10.12 -2.88 -4.62
N TYR A 33 -8.79 -2.82 -4.57
CA TYR A 33 -8.06 -1.60 -4.18
C TYR A 33 -7.55 -0.78 -5.38
N GLY A 34 -7.64 -1.33 -6.60
CA GLY A 34 -7.22 -0.66 -7.83
C GLY A 34 -5.78 -0.16 -7.74
N ARG A 35 -5.55 1.09 -8.14
CA ARG A 35 -4.22 1.73 -8.06
C ARG A 35 -3.66 1.80 -6.64
N TYR A 36 -4.49 1.83 -5.59
CA TYR A 36 -4.02 1.95 -4.21
C TYR A 36 -3.60 0.61 -3.59
N VAL A 37 -3.58 -0.49 -4.35
CA VAL A 37 -3.13 -1.80 -3.87
C VAL A 37 -1.63 -1.80 -3.50
N HIS A 38 -0.82 -0.93 -4.11
CA HIS A 38 0.61 -0.78 -3.86
C HIS A 38 1.16 0.55 -4.36
N GLY A 39 2.20 1.05 -3.72
CA GLY A 39 2.98 2.19 -4.18
C GLY A 39 2.45 3.54 -3.70
N LEU A 40 3.09 4.62 -4.18
CA LEU A 40 2.77 6.00 -3.84
C LEU A 40 1.83 6.61 -4.88
N HIS A 41 0.70 7.13 -4.43
CA HIS A 41 -0.33 7.74 -5.27
C HIS A 41 -0.83 9.04 -4.68
N ARG A 42 -1.48 9.87 -5.50
CA ARG A 42 -2.18 11.09 -5.06
C ARG A 42 -3.68 10.86 -5.00
N PHE A 43 -4.29 11.31 -3.91
CA PHE A 43 -5.73 11.49 -3.74
C PHE A 43 -5.97 12.96 -3.38
N GLY A 44 -6.40 13.78 -4.35
CA GLY A 44 -6.44 15.23 -4.13
C GLY A 44 -5.05 15.78 -3.77
N LYS A 45 -4.95 16.48 -2.64
CA LYS A 45 -3.66 16.95 -2.07
C LYS A 45 -2.91 15.90 -1.25
N LEU A 46 -3.61 14.86 -0.78
CA LEU A 46 -3.05 13.79 0.05
C LEU A 46 -2.17 12.84 -0.78
N LEU A 47 -0.98 12.53 -0.27
CA LEU A 47 -0.19 11.39 -0.73
C LEU A 47 -0.64 10.12 0.01
N VAL A 48 -0.81 9.02 -0.71
CA VAL A 48 -1.18 7.71 -0.14
C VAL A 48 -0.15 6.70 -0.58
N PHE A 49 0.55 6.10 0.38
CA PHE A 49 1.52 5.04 0.13
C PHE A 49 1.02 3.71 0.69
N THR A 50 0.94 2.67 -0.14
CA THR A 50 0.59 1.31 0.30
C THR A 50 1.77 0.36 0.14
N ASN A 51 2.22 -0.23 1.25
CA ASN A 51 3.32 -1.19 1.31
C ASN A 51 2.81 -2.64 1.22
N TRP A 52 3.64 -3.53 0.66
CA TRP A 52 3.38 -4.98 0.55
C TRP A 52 3.80 -5.81 1.77
N GLY A 53 4.29 -5.18 2.83
CA GLY A 53 4.71 -5.82 4.07
C GLY A 53 6.06 -6.54 3.95
N ALA A 54 6.77 -6.63 5.06
CA ALA A 54 8.10 -7.24 5.13
C ALA A 54 8.08 -8.79 5.11
N GLY A 55 6.92 -9.41 5.32
CA GLY A 55 6.80 -10.86 5.47
C GLY A 55 5.50 -11.41 4.90
N THR A 56 4.98 -12.47 5.51
CA THR A 56 3.72 -13.11 5.12
C THR A 56 2.64 -12.91 6.19
N TRP A 57 1.38 -13.08 5.80
CA TRP A 57 0.25 -13.27 6.71
C TRP A 57 -0.33 -14.67 6.47
N GLY A 58 -0.34 -15.54 7.49
CA GLY A 58 -0.77 -16.93 7.34
C GLY A 58 0.31 -17.80 6.67
N PRO A 59 0.08 -18.42 5.48
CA PRO A 59 1.05 -19.30 4.85
C PRO A 59 2.40 -18.61 4.56
N PRO A 60 3.55 -19.28 4.79
CA PRO A 60 4.87 -18.73 4.50
C PRO A 60 5.20 -18.81 3.00
N LEU A 61 4.33 -18.25 2.16
CA LEU A 61 4.41 -18.29 0.70
C LEU A 61 4.06 -16.94 0.09
N ARG A 62 4.84 -16.52 -0.91
CA ARG A 62 4.51 -15.40 -1.80
C ARG A 62 4.78 -15.79 -3.25
N VAL A 63 3.83 -15.50 -4.14
CA VAL A 63 3.92 -15.71 -5.57
C VAL A 63 3.39 -14.47 -6.27
N GLY A 64 4.23 -13.79 -7.03
CA GLY A 64 3.86 -12.56 -7.74
C GLY A 64 3.74 -11.32 -6.85
N THR A 65 4.15 -11.39 -5.58
CA THR A 65 4.36 -10.23 -4.70
C THR A 65 5.71 -10.37 -3.99
N ASN A 66 6.37 -9.26 -3.70
CA ASN A 66 7.67 -9.25 -3.01
C ASN A 66 7.55 -8.61 -1.62
N PRO A 67 8.20 -9.18 -0.59
CA PRO A 67 8.35 -8.50 0.68
C PRO A 67 9.23 -7.27 0.55
N GLU A 68 8.91 -6.23 1.30
CA GLU A 68 9.64 -4.96 1.24
C GLU A 68 9.68 -4.27 2.61
N ILE A 69 10.80 -3.62 2.88
CA ILE A 69 10.99 -2.63 3.95
C ILE A 69 11.30 -1.32 3.24
N VAL A 70 10.48 -0.31 3.48
CA VAL A 70 10.53 0.96 2.74
C VAL A 70 11.11 2.04 3.63
N LEU A 71 12.12 2.74 3.12
CA LEU A 71 12.66 3.96 3.71
C LEU A 71 11.91 5.16 3.14
N LEU A 72 11.30 5.95 4.01
CA LEU A 72 10.69 7.23 3.66
C LEU A 72 11.59 8.35 4.18
N THR A 73 12.08 9.17 3.27
CA THR A 73 12.87 10.37 3.59
C THR A 73 12.01 11.60 3.35
N PHE A 74 11.97 12.49 4.33
CA PHE A 74 11.31 13.77 4.23
C PHE A 74 12.39 14.84 4.06
N GLU A 75 12.23 15.68 3.04
CA GLU A 75 13.17 16.75 2.72
C GLU A 75 12.45 18.10 2.92
N GLU A 76 13.15 19.06 3.51
CA GLU A 76 12.72 20.46 3.55
C GLU A 76 13.22 21.13 2.26
N PHE A 77 12.35 21.91 1.60
CA PHE A 77 12.70 22.74 0.45
C PHE A 77 12.88 24.19 0.89
#